data_AF-A0A9Q3VPN8-F1
#
_entry.id   AF-A0A9Q3VPN8-F1
#
_cell.length_a   1.000
_cell.length_b   1.000
_cell.length_c   1.000
_cell.angle_alpha   90.00
_cell.angle_beta   90.00
_cell.angle_gamma   90.00
#
_symmetry.space_group_name_H-M   'P 1'
#
loop_
_entity.id
_entity.type
_entity.pdbx_description
1 polymer ?
#
loop_
_entity_poly.entity_id
_entity_poly.type
_entity_poly.pdbx_seq_one_letter_code
_entity_poly.pdbx_strand_id
1 'polypeptide(L)'
;MHLAYPAVLSALLFCTGLYGVLARRNAILVLMSVELMLNAVNLNLVAFDVWLSKAARDTLHSGQALTLFTIAIAAAEIGIGLAIVLAVYRNRGTSDIDKLRDSAEGHESDGPDSNALAAEETGKAEAAA
;
A
#
# COMPACT_ATOMS: atom_id res chain seq x y z
N MET A 1 2.54 7.10 33.49
CA MET A 1 2.04 5.99 32.66
C MET A 1 3.19 5.07 32.31
N HIS A 2 2.99 3.75 32.38
CA HIS A 2 4.00 2.76 31.98
C HIS A 2 4.09 2.71 30.45
N LEU A 3 5.30 2.66 29.89
CA LEU A 3 5.53 2.69 28.43
C LEU A 3 4.85 1.54 27.68
N ALA A 4 4.61 0.40 28.36
CA ALA A 4 3.96 -0.74 27.74
C ALA A 4 2.55 -0.44 27.20
N TYR A 5 1.77 0.42 27.86
CA TYR A 5 0.40 0.71 27.40
C TYR A 5 0.37 1.39 26.02
N PRO A 6 1.02 2.55 25.81
CA PRO A 6 1.03 3.17 24.50
C PRO A 6 1.80 2.35 23.45
N ALA A 7 2.83 1.58 23.84
CA ALA A 7 3.59 0.73 22.93
C ALA A 7 2.77 -0.48 22.43
N VAL A 8 1.98 -1.12 23.29
CA VAL A 8 1.07 -2.18 22.88
C VAL A 8 -0.06 -1.63 22.04
N LEU A 9 -0.62 -0.47 22.41
CA LEU A 9 -1.66 0.18 21.62
C LEU A 9 -1.16 0.56 20.22
N SER A 10 0.02 1.17 20.11
CA SER A 10 0.62 1.51 18.81
C SER A 10 0.88 0.25 17.98
N ALA A 11 1.40 -0.83 18.58
CA ALA A 11 1.59 -2.09 17.88
C ALA A 11 0.26 -2.67 17.33
N LEU A 12 -0.81 -2.68 18.14
CA LEU A 12 -2.13 -3.15 17.72
C LEU A 12 -2.72 -2.30 16.58
N LEU A 13 -2.60 -0.97 16.67
CA LEU A 13 -3.04 -0.06 15.62
C LEU A 13 -2.25 -0.26 14.32
N PHE A 14 -0.93 -0.44 14.43
CA PHE A 14 -0.08 -0.71 13.27
C PHE A 14 -0.45 -2.04 12.60
N CYS A 15 -0.64 -3.12 13.37
CA CYS A 15 -1.07 -4.41 12.84
C CYS A 15 -2.47 -4.32 12.20
N THR A 16 -3.39 -3.53 12.77
CA THR A 16 -4.72 -3.31 12.20
C THR A 16 -4.63 -2.56 10.87
N GLY A 17 -3.80 -1.52 10.80
CA GLY A 17 -3.52 -0.81 9.55
C GLY A 17 -2.85 -1.71 8.52
N LEU A 18 -1.87 -2.51 8.91
CA LEU A 18 -1.21 -3.48 8.03
C LEU A 18 -2.21 -4.51 7.47
N TYR A 19 -3.07 -5.06 8.32
CA TYR A 19 -4.16 -5.93 7.87
C TYR A 19 -5.08 -5.21 6.88
N GLY A 20 -5.42 -3.95 7.14
CA GLY A 20 -6.19 -3.12 6.23
C GLY A 20 -5.52 -2.95 4.86
N VAL A 21 -4.21 -2.70 4.81
CA VAL A 21 -3.46 -2.60 3.54
C VAL A 21 -3.52 -3.91 2.75
N LEU A 22 -3.40 -5.06 3.42
CA LEU A 22 -3.38 -6.38 2.76
C LEU A 22 -4.77 -6.90 2.37
N ALA A 23 -5.82 -6.56 3.12
CA ALA A 23 -7.15 -7.14 2.97
C ALA A 23 -8.11 -6.28 2.13
N ARG A 24 -7.81 -5.01 1.87
CA ARG A 24 -8.73 -4.08 1.22
C ARG A 24 -8.43 -3.95 -0.28
N ARG A 25 -9.46 -4.19 -1.09
CA ARG A 25 -9.43 -3.95 -2.55
C ARG A 25 -9.71 -2.51 -2.96
N ASN A 26 -10.38 -1.73 -2.10
CA ASN A 26 -10.69 -0.33 -2.42
C ASN A 26 -9.49 0.56 -2.10
N ALA A 27 -8.98 1.29 -3.09
CA ALA A 27 -7.84 2.18 -2.96
C ALA A 27 -7.98 3.20 -1.82
N ILE A 28 -9.19 3.74 -1.60
CA ILE A 28 -9.44 4.69 -0.50
C ILE A 28 -9.27 4.00 0.87
N LEU A 29 -9.72 2.75 1.00
CA LEU A 29 -9.58 2.00 2.24
C LEU A 29 -8.13 1.59 2.50
N VAL A 30 -7.33 1.37 1.44
CA VAL A 30 -5.88 1.16 1.57
C VAL A 30 -5.20 2.43 2.06
N LEU A 31 -5.50 3.60 1.48
CA LEU A 31 -4.97 4.90 1.95
C LEU A 31 -5.31 5.15 3.42
N MET A 32 -6.56 4.95 3.83
CA MET A 32 -6.97 5.05 5.25
C MET A 32 -6.21 4.08 6.16
N SER A 33 -5.85 2.90 5.66
CA SER A 33 -5.09 1.91 6.43
C SER A 33 -3.63 2.33 6.61
N VAL A 34 -3.03 2.95 5.60
CA VAL A 34 -1.69 3.56 5.69
C VAL A 34 -1.67 4.71 6.70
N GLU A 35 -2.69 5.58 6.68
CA GLU A 35 -2.84 6.66 7.67
C GLU A 35 -2.92 6.13 9.10
N LEU A 36 -3.63 5.01 9.30
CA LEU A 36 -3.70 4.36 10.61
C LEU A 36 -2.32 3.84 11.05
N MET A 37 -1.54 3.28 10.13
CA MET A 37 -0.15 2.86 10.41
C MET A 37 0.75 4.05 10.77
N LEU A 38 0.66 5.17 10.05
CA LEU A 38 1.41 6.39 10.36
C LEU A 38 1.03 6.99 11.72
N ASN A 39 -0.26 6.96 12.07
CA ASN A 39 -0.73 7.38 13.40
C ASN A 39 -0.21 6.47 14.51
N ALA A 40 -0.09 5.17 14.27
CA ALA A 40 0.53 4.24 15.22
C ALA A 40 2.02 4.56 15.45
N VAL A 41 2.76 4.89 14.39
CA VAL A 41 4.16 5.32 14.48
C VAL A 41 4.28 6.63 15.27
N ASN A 42 3.42 7.61 15.00
CA ASN A 42 3.36 8.88 15.74
C ASN A 42 3.09 8.69 17.24
N LEU A 43 2.13 7.83 17.58
CA LEU A 43 1.85 7.48 18.97
C LEU A 43 3.08 6.87 19.66
N ASN A 44 3.80 6.00 18.95
CA ASN A 44 5.01 5.38 19.47
C ASN A 44 6.13 6.42 19.70
N LEU A 45 6.35 7.32 18.73
CA LEU A 45 7.36 8.39 18.84
C LEU A 45 7.11 9.29 20.06
N VAL A 46 5.87 9.75 20.26
CA VAL A 46 5.51 10.58 21.41
C VAL A 46 5.64 9.81 22.72
N ALA A 47 5.25 8.54 22.75
CA ALA A 47 5.35 7.72 23.96
C ALA A 47 6.81 7.50 24.40
N PHE A 48 7.71 7.23 23.45
CA PHE A 48 9.13 7.08 23.73
C PHE A 48 9.80 8.42 24.11
N ASP A 49 9.40 9.52 23.48
CA ASP A 49 9.90 10.87 23.84
C ASP A 49 9.58 11.22 25.30
N VAL A 50 8.33 11.02 25.72
CA VAL A 50 7.90 11.29 27.10
C VAL A 50 8.59 10.37 28.10
N TRP A 51 8.79 9.09 27.74
CA TRP A 51 9.47 8.14 28.62
C TRP A 51 10.97 8.47 28.76
N LEU A 52 11.64 8.79 27.66
CA LEU A 52 13.08 9.10 27.65
C LEU A 52 13.36 10.45 28.32
N SER A 53 12.50 11.46 28.11
CA SER A 53 12.60 12.78 28.77
C SER A 53 12.43 12.69 30.28
N LYS A 54 11.82 11.62 30.79
CA LYS A 54 11.74 11.34 32.23
C LYS A 54 12.99 10.64 32.76
N ALA A 55 13.68 9.87 31.93
CA ALA A 55 14.87 9.09 32.28
C ALA A 55 16.16 9.90 32.15
N ALA A 56 16.29 10.69 31.08
CA ALA A 56 17.36 11.64 30.86
C ALA A 56 16.92 13.03 31.36
N ARG A 57 17.77 13.75 32.09
CA ARG A 57 17.49 15.14 32.52
C ARG A 57 17.57 16.17 31.37
N ASP A 58 17.71 15.71 30.13
CA ASP A 58 17.76 16.54 28.93
C ASP A 58 16.38 16.62 28.26
N THR A 59 15.97 17.84 27.94
CA THR A 59 14.67 18.25 27.41
C THR A 59 14.61 18.27 25.88
N LEU A 60 15.39 17.45 25.19
CA LEU A 60 15.33 17.40 23.72
C LEU A 60 14.11 16.59 23.28
N HIS A 61 13.01 17.30 22.99
CA HIS A 61 11.72 16.77 22.50
C HIS A 61 11.75 16.33 21.03
N SER A 62 12.79 15.60 20.63
CA SER A 62 13.01 15.20 19.24
C SER A 62 11.92 14.27 18.69
N GLY A 63 11.34 13.40 19.53
CA GLY A 63 10.26 12.51 19.09
C GLY A 63 8.94 13.27 18.85
N GLN A 64 8.67 14.31 19.62
CA GLN A 64 7.52 15.19 19.38
C GLN A 64 7.72 16.04 18.11
N ALA A 65 8.92 16.58 17.90
CA ALA A 65 9.24 17.32 16.68
C ALA A 65 9.08 16.44 15.44
N LEU A 66 9.63 15.22 15.46
CA LEU A 66 9.48 14.26 14.35
C LEU A 66 8.00 13.91 14.09
N THR A 67 7.19 13.76 15.15
CA THR A 67 5.75 13.49 15.02
C THR A 67 5.03 14.61 14.25
N LEU A 68 5.36 15.88 14.51
CA LEU A 68 4.76 17.00 13.77
C LEU A 68 5.14 16.97 12.28
N PHE A 69 6.39 16.63 11.96
CA PHE A 69 6.82 16.44 10.57
C PHE A 69 6.08 15.28 9.90
N THR A 70 5.94 14.15 10.58
CA THR A 70 5.18 13.00 10.05
C THR A 70 3.72 13.34 9.81
N ILE A 71 3.07 14.13 10.67
CA ILE A 71 1.70 14.61 10.45
C ILE A 71 1.63 15.50 9.19
N ALA A 72 2.60 16.40 9.00
CA ALA A 72 2.65 17.25 7.81
C ALA A 72 2.85 16.42 6.53
N ILE A 73 3.72 15.40 6.58
CA ILE A 73 3.96 14.47 5.46
C ILE A 73 2.69 13.66 5.18
N ALA A 74 2.01 13.14 6.19
CA ALA A 74 0.76 12.38 6.04
C ALA A 74 -0.34 13.24 5.38
N ALA A 75 -0.46 14.51 5.79
CA ALA A 75 -1.40 15.44 5.16
C ALA A 75 -1.09 15.67 3.67
N ALA A 76 0.20 15.79 3.31
CA ALA A 76 0.62 15.90 1.92
C ALA A 76 0.35 14.60 1.14
N GLU A 77 0.65 13.44 1.73
CA GLU A 77 0.42 12.12 1.14
C GLU A 77 -1.06 11.89 0.85
N ILE A 78 -1.97 12.19 1.79
CA ILE A 78 -3.42 12.03 1.58
C ILE A 78 -3.92 12.92 0.44
N GLY A 79 -3.42 14.14 0.32
CA GLY A 79 -3.74 15.01 -0.80
C GLY A 79 -3.35 14.38 -2.15
N ILE A 80 -2.14 13.84 -2.24
CA ILE A 80 -1.63 13.18 -3.44
C ILE A 80 -2.38 11.88 -3.71
N GLY A 81 -2.58 11.04 -2.70
CA GLY A 81 -3.25 9.75 -2.79
C GLY A 81 -4.70 9.88 -3.26
N LEU A 82 -5.46 10.81 -2.67
CA LEU A 82 -6.84 11.07 -3.12
C LEU A 82 -6.90 11.65 -4.52
N ALA A 83 -5.95 12.52 -4.90
CA ALA A 83 -5.87 13.06 -6.26
C ALA A 83 -5.65 11.94 -7.29
N ILE A 84 -4.74 11.00 -7.01
CA ILE A 84 -4.49 9.83 -7.86
C ILE A 84 -5.74 8.95 -7.94
N VAL A 85 -6.35 8.61 -6.80
CA VAL A 85 -7.56 7.77 -6.76
C VAL A 85 -8.70 8.41 -7.55
N LEU A 86 -8.89 9.73 -7.43
CA LEU A 86 -9.93 10.45 -8.17
C LEU A 86 -9.63 10.50 -9.66
N ALA A 87 -8.37 10.71 -10.06
CA ALA A 87 -7.98 10.69 -11.46
C ALA A 87 -8.24 9.31 -12.09
N VAL A 88 -7.88 8.23 -11.40
CA VAL A 88 -8.17 6.86 -11.82
C VAL A 88 -9.68 6.62 -11.90
N TYR A 89 -10.43 7.00 -10.87
CA TYR A 89 -11.88 6.84 -10.83
C TYR A 89 -12.58 7.59 -11.98
N ARG A 90 -12.11 8.80 -12.32
CA ARG A 90 -12.67 9.58 -13.44
C ARG A 90 -12.47 8.90 -14.79
N ASN A 91 -11.35 8.19 -14.98
CA ASN A 91 -11.05 7.51 -16.23
C ASN A 91 -11.62 6.09 -16.31
N ARG A 92 -11.84 5.42 -15.17
CA ARG A 92 -12.18 3.98 -15.09
C ARG A 92 -13.53 3.67 -14.44
N GLY A 93 -14.14 4.63 -13.74
CA GLY A 93 -15.39 4.44 -12.99
C GLY A 93 -15.27 3.53 -11.76
N THR A 94 -14.05 3.15 -11.35
CA THR A 94 -13.81 2.25 -10.21
C THR A 94 -12.52 2.59 -9.49
N SER A 95 -12.50 2.39 -8.17
CA SER A 95 -11.33 2.51 -7.29
C SER A 95 -10.87 1.14 -6.74
N ASP A 96 -11.30 0.06 -7.39
CA ASP A 96 -10.91 -1.31 -7.06
C ASP A 96 -9.52 -1.60 -7.62
N ILE A 97 -8.55 -1.86 -6.73
CA ILE A 97 -7.13 -2.06 -7.08
C ILE A 97 -6.94 -3.31 -7.95
N ASP A 98 -7.69 -4.39 -7.71
CA ASP A 98 -7.52 -5.63 -8.46
C ASP A 98 -7.88 -5.44 -9.94
N LYS A 99 -8.89 -4.60 -10.22
CA LYS A 99 -9.29 -4.26 -11.60
C LYS A 99 -8.28 -3.37 -12.31
N LEU A 100 -7.39 -2.71 -11.58
CA LEU A 100 -6.32 -1.89 -12.15
C LEU A 100 -5.10 -2.74 -12.56
N ARG A 101 -4.88 -3.89 -11.91
CA ARG A 101 -3.75 -4.81 -12.20
C ARG A 101 -3.82 -5.38 -13.62
N ASP A 102 -5.02 -5.72 -14.07
CA ASP A 102 -5.31 -6.36 -15.36
C ASP A 102 -4.94 -5.48 -16.59
N SER A 103 -4.63 -4.21 -16.38
CA SER A 103 -4.16 -3.29 -17.45
C SER A 103 -2.63 -3.15 -17.53
N ALA A 104 -1.89 -3.58 -16.51
CA ALA A 104 -0.43 -3.49 -16.47
C ALA A 104 0.23 -4.75 -17.07
N GLU A 105 -0.40 -5.91 -16.89
CA GLU A 105 -0.05 -7.14 -17.58
C GLU A 105 -0.82 -7.14 -18.92
N GLY A 106 -0.19 -6.58 -19.95
CA GLY A 106 -0.65 -6.85 -21.31
C GLY A 106 -0.68 -8.36 -21.49
N HIS A 107 -1.88 -8.91 -21.62
CA HIS A 107 -2.05 -10.26 -22.13
C HIS A 107 -1.33 -10.27 -23.48
N GLU A 108 -0.14 -10.87 -23.54
CA GLU A 108 0.38 -11.35 -24.81
C GLU A 108 -0.76 -12.17 -25.39
N SER A 109 -1.32 -11.68 -26.49
CA SER A 109 -2.31 -12.42 -27.23
C SER A 109 -1.68 -13.77 -27.51
N ASP A 110 -2.29 -14.83 -27.01
CA ASP A 110 -2.03 -16.18 -27.51
C ASP A 110 -2.26 -16.08 -29.02
N GLY A 111 -1.15 -15.96 -29.76
CA GLY A 111 -1.16 -15.71 -31.19
C GLY A 111 -1.78 -16.91 -31.91
N PRO A 112 -2.27 -16.76 -33.14
CA PRO A 112 -2.88 -17.85 -33.91
C PRO A 112 -1.88 -18.95 -34.35
N ASP A 113 -0.73 -19.09 -33.68
CA ASP A 113 0.35 -19.99 -34.09
C ASP A 113 0.07 -21.47 -33.78
N SER A 114 -0.98 -21.78 -33.01
CA SER A 114 -1.45 -23.16 -32.84
C SER A 114 -2.02 -23.75 -34.14
N ASN A 115 -2.48 -22.92 -35.08
CA ASN A 115 -3.05 -23.36 -36.35
C ASN A 115 -2.02 -23.38 -37.51
N ALA A 116 -0.91 -22.65 -37.38
CA ALA A 116 0.17 -22.65 -38.37
C ALA A 116 1.03 -23.92 -38.28
N LEU A 117 1.30 -24.40 -37.05
CA LEU A 117 2.00 -25.67 -36.80
C LEU A 117 1.19 -26.89 -37.29
N ALA A 118 -0.14 -26.85 -37.19
CA ALA A 118 -1.02 -27.92 -37.66
C ALA A 118 -1.05 -28.05 -39.20
N ALA A 119 -0.91 -26.93 -39.92
CA ALA A 119 -0.87 -26.89 -41.38
C ALA A 119 0.48 -27.39 -41.96
N GLU A 120 1.57 -27.21 -41.23
CA GLU A 120 2.90 -27.68 -41.66
C GLU A 120 3.06 -29.20 -41.49
N GLU A 121 2.46 -29.80 -40.45
CA GLU A 121 2.48 -31.26 -40.25
C GLU A 121 1.63 -32.00 -41.30
N THR A 122 0.49 -31.45 -41.71
CA THR A 122 -0.37 -32.07 -42.72
C THR A 122 0.29 -32.08 -44.11
N GLY A 123 0.99 -31.01 -44.48
CA GLY A 123 1.73 -30.94 -45.76
C GLY A 123 2.93 -31.89 -45.85
N LYS A 124 3.61 -32.16 -44.73
CA LYS A 124 4.72 -33.14 -44.68
C LYS A 124 4.23 -34.59 -44.76
N ALA A 125 3.04 -34.88 -44.26
CA ALA A 125 2.46 -36.23 -44.30
C ALA A 125 2.00 -36.63 -45.71
N GLU A 126 1.44 -35.71 -46.50
CA GLU A 126 1.01 -35.98 -47.88
C GLU A 126 2.20 -36.07 -48.87
N ALA A 127 3.32 -35.39 -48.61
CA ALA A 127 4.49 -35.45 -49.49
C ALA A 127 5.32 -36.74 -49.34
N ALA A 128 5.01 -37.59 -48.35
CA ALA A 128 5.73 -38.82 -48.03
C ALA A 128 4.95 -40.11 -48.35
N ALA A 129 3.75 -40.00 -48.94
CA ALA A 129 2.89 -41.11 -49.37
C ALA A 129 2.82 -41.22 -50.91
#